data_AF-A0A941UV27-F1
#
_entry.id   AF-A0A941UV27-F1
#
_cell.length_a   1.000
_cell.length_b   1.000
_cell.length_c   1.000
_cell.angle_alpha   90.00
_cell.angle_beta   90.00
_cell.angle_gamma   90.00
#
_symmetry.space_group_name_H-M   'P 1'
#
loop_
_entity.id
_entity.type
_entity.pdbx_description
1 polymer ?
#
loop_
_entity_poly.entity_id
_entity_poly.type
_entity_poly.pdbx_seq_one_letter_code
_entity_poly.pdbx_strand_id
1 'polypeptide(L)'
;MSLSRSTKRTRFIVLLILLALFDCSCTTWKVQTNAPSAVVSGKNARQVRLGFADHSKAIVYGPAIDGSNLVGWKTSDQKGPRNAVYPLTDIQSIEVRGISAGRSIALVAGIGVGVTIIAVAVLAAGMSSPTSTSQSGSFSCPFVYTYTDQGWRLDSGTFGGAIMRPLVRTDVDNLDFARPRDGVLRLKVANELDETDYLDAIEVLAIDHELGTTVGPSPQGSIHALGPMAAPMHARDFEGRDVLASVRASDGRNWESRLAARDPAVAESLRDGIELEFAMPANGTSARLVVDAQNTPWSSFLLQQFIQAHGTGTADWYASLEAEPEQARQLQALFAREAFLHVSVWTGRGWDDRGVLWEVGPEIGKRQLVPLDLAGVSGETLRVRLDAPASFWLVDFVGLDCGNERGFSTRSLAMQSAIDRKGRNLREVLVSADGREERLERGDSIEVRFGAPPLIPGQARSYILRSTGWYKIHAPEEGPPDLSLLSSVSVPGGIARISAVRMNAALERLSIETGVK
;
A
#
# COMPACT_ATOMS: atom_id res chain seq x y z
N MET A 1 -28.16 -37.89 -25.82
CA MET A 1 -28.43 -36.68 -25.03
C MET A 1 -27.11 -36.07 -24.60
N SER A 2 -26.61 -35.12 -25.39
CA SER A 2 -25.31 -34.47 -25.22
C SER A 2 -25.50 -32.97 -25.48
N LEU A 3 -25.80 -32.20 -24.43
CA LEU A 3 -25.86 -30.73 -24.44
C LEU A 3 -25.70 -30.23 -23.00
N SER A 4 -24.46 -30.02 -22.53
CA SER A 4 -24.17 -29.33 -21.25
C SER A 4 -22.72 -28.80 -21.13
N ARG A 5 -21.81 -29.14 -22.04
CA ARG A 5 -20.42 -28.64 -22.00
C ARG A 5 -20.16 -27.36 -22.81
N SER A 6 -21.11 -26.92 -23.64
CA SER A 6 -20.95 -25.74 -24.53
C SER A 6 -21.19 -24.40 -23.80
N THR A 7 -22.13 -24.34 -22.86
CA THR A 7 -22.58 -23.08 -22.24
C THR A 7 -21.60 -22.46 -21.24
N LYS A 8 -20.64 -23.24 -20.70
CA LYS A 8 -19.61 -22.74 -19.77
C LYS A 8 -18.41 -22.13 -20.48
N ARG A 9 -18.05 -22.60 -21.69
CA ARG A 9 -16.95 -22.02 -22.49
C ARG A 9 -17.35 -20.71 -23.16
N THR A 10 -18.61 -20.58 -23.61
CA THR A 10 -19.08 -19.34 -24.25
C THR A 10 -19.23 -18.18 -23.26
N ARG A 11 -19.57 -18.46 -21.99
CA ARG A 11 -19.61 -17.42 -20.93
C ARG A 11 -18.22 -16.90 -20.54
N PHE A 12 -17.18 -17.74 -20.63
CA PHE A 12 -15.80 -17.34 -20.33
C PHE A 12 -15.19 -16.50 -21.46
N ILE A 13 -15.54 -16.79 -22.72
CA ILE A 13 -15.05 -16.04 -23.88
C ILE A 13 -15.77 -14.69 -24.02
N VAL A 14 -17.06 -14.59 -23.67
CA VAL A 14 -17.79 -13.30 -23.64
C VAL A 14 -17.29 -12.39 -22.51
N LEU A 15 -16.86 -12.96 -21.37
CA LEU A 15 -16.25 -12.19 -20.28
C LEU A 15 -14.87 -11.64 -20.65
N LEU A 16 -14.05 -12.42 -21.37
CA LEU A 16 -12.73 -12.01 -21.87
C LEU A 16 -12.82 -10.97 -23.00
N ILE A 17 -13.83 -11.03 -23.86
CA ILE A 17 -14.06 -10.03 -24.92
C ILE A 17 -14.66 -8.73 -24.35
N LEU A 18 -15.46 -8.79 -23.27
CA LEU A 18 -15.91 -7.60 -22.55
C LEU A 18 -14.76 -6.91 -21.80
N LEU A 19 -13.79 -7.65 -21.26
CA LEU A 19 -12.60 -7.08 -20.62
C LEU A 19 -11.64 -6.37 -21.61
N ALA A 20 -11.64 -6.77 -22.89
CA ALA A 20 -10.77 -6.19 -23.91
C ALA A 20 -11.36 -4.97 -24.64
N LEU A 21 -12.62 -4.59 -24.39
CA LEU A 21 -13.32 -3.51 -25.11
C LEU A 21 -13.74 -2.31 -24.26
N PHE A 22 -13.34 -2.20 -22.99
CA PHE A 22 -13.66 -1.03 -22.15
C PHE A 22 -12.50 -0.03 -22.06
N ASP A 23 -12.26 0.65 -23.17
CA ASP A 23 -11.67 1.98 -23.17
C ASP A 23 -12.79 2.99 -22.86
N CYS A 24 -13.17 3.15 -21.58
CA CYS A 24 -14.16 4.14 -21.18
C CYS A 24 -14.03 4.55 -19.71
N SER A 25 -13.78 5.85 -19.51
CA SER A 25 -13.59 6.57 -18.24
C SER A 25 -14.38 6.01 -17.04
N CYS A 26 -13.68 5.71 -15.95
CA CYS A 26 -14.21 5.17 -14.68
C CYS A 26 -14.94 6.22 -13.79
N THR A 27 -15.51 7.26 -14.39
CA THR A 27 -16.19 8.33 -13.65
C THR A 27 -17.62 8.49 -14.14
N THR A 28 -18.57 8.50 -13.21
CA THR A 28 -19.96 8.88 -13.51
C THR A 28 -20.27 10.21 -12.85
N TRP A 29 -21.21 10.94 -13.43
CA TRP A 29 -21.69 12.19 -12.84
C TRP A 29 -22.89 11.88 -11.95
N LYS A 30 -22.84 12.32 -10.68
CA LYS A 30 -23.91 12.15 -9.70
C LYS A 30 -24.58 13.49 -9.43
N VAL A 31 -25.88 13.57 -9.70
CA VAL A 31 -26.73 14.73 -9.37
C VAL A 31 -26.71 14.95 -7.87
N GLN A 32 -26.45 16.18 -7.45
CA GLN A 32 -26.48 16.57 -6.03
C GLN A 32 -27.88 17.07 -5.66
N THR A 33 -28.30 16.79 -4.44
CA THR A 33 -29.59 17.23 -3.89
C THR A 33 -29.54 18.62 -3.25
N ASN A 34 -28.33 19.13 -3.00
CA ASN A 34 -28.12 20.45 -2.38
C ASN A 34 -28.17 21.55 -3.45
N ALA A 35 -28.49 22.79 -3.02
CA ALA A 35 -28.47 23.96 -3.89
C ALA A 35 -27.07 24.16 -4.53
N PRO A 36 -26.97 24.65 -5.79
CA PRO A 36 -25.69 24.80 -6.48
C PRO A 36 -24.63 25.60 -5.72
N SER A 37 -25.02 26.67 -5.03
CA SER A 37 -24.12 27.45 -4.17
C SER A 37 -23.58 26.64 -2.99
N ALA A 38 -24.42 25.86 -2.32
CA ALA A 38 -24.00 24.99 -1.22
C ALA A 38 -23.09 23.84 -1.70
N VAL A 39 -23.28 23.34 -2.92
CA VAL A 39 -22.43 22.30 -3.53
C VAL A 39 -21.03 22.84 -3.84
N VAL A 40 -20.93 24.08 -4.32
CA VAL A 40 -19.65 24.73 -4.67
C VAL A 40 -18.92 25.28 -3.43
N SER A 41 -19.65 25.84 -2.46
CA SER A 41 -19.05 26.42 -1.24
C SER A 41 -18.73 25.39 -0.16
N GLY A 42 -19.46 24.28 -0.10
CA GLY A 42 -19.30 23.28 0.96
C GLY A 42 -18.25 22.20 0.67
N LYS A 43 -17.72 22.10 -0.56
CA LYS A 43 -16.84 21.00 -1.02
C LYS A 43 -15.89 21.51 -2.09
N ASN A 44 -14.58 21.22 -1.98
CA ASN A 44 -13.58 21.50 -3.03
C ASN A 44 -13.77 20.62 -4.27
N ALA A 45 -14.92 20.71 -4.93
CA ALA A 45 -15.21 19.97 -6.16
C ALA A 45 -14.30 20.50 -7.28
N ARG A 46 -13.31 19.70 -7.70
CA ARG A 46 -12.36 20.09 -8.78
C ARG A 46 -13.06 20.42 -10.11
N GLN A 47 -14.23 19.84 -10.34
CA GLN A 47 -15.10 20.14 -11.49
C GLN A 47 -16.56 19.75 -11.20
N VAL A 48 -17.49 20.47 -11.81
CA VAL A 48 -18.94 20.20 -11.75
C VAL A 48 -19.54 20.17 -13.15
N ARG A 49 -20.62 19.42 -13.32
CA ARG A 49 -21.45 19.45 -14.53
C ARG A 49 -22.79 20.10 -14.20
N LEU A 50 -23.08 21.21 -14.85
CA LEU A 50 -24.31 21.96 -14.70
C LEU A 50 -25.32 21.47 -15.74
N GLY A 51 -26.59 21.37 -15.36
CA GLY A 51 -27.71 21.15 -16.26
C GLY A 51 -28.68 22.34 -16.22
N PHE A 52 -29.16 22.73 -17.39
CA PHE A 52 -30.01 23.90 -17.59
C PHE A 52 -31.42 23.51 -18.07
N ALA A 53 -32.35 24.47 -18.05
CA ALA A 53 -33.76 24.26 -18.43
C ALA A 53 -33.98 23.81 -19.87
N ASP A 54 -33.08 24.18 -20.77
CA ASP A 54 -33.07 23.78 -22.17
C ASP A 54 -32.44 22.39 -22.40
N HIS A 55 -32.19 21.65 -21.31
CA HIS A 55 -31.49 20.36 -21.28
C HIS A 55 -30.01 20.41 -21.70
N SER A 56 -29.45 21.59 -21.96
CA SER A 56 -28.02 21.72 -22.21
C SER A 56 -27.22 21.41 -20.94
N LYS A 57 -25.94 21.05 -21.13
CA LYS A 57 -25.00 20.77 -20.04
C LYS A 57 -23.70 21.52 -20.24
N ALA A 58 -23.13 22.01 -19.15
CA ALA A 58 -21.80 22.63 -19.14
C ALA A 58 -20.92 21.98 -18.08
N ILE A 59 -19.63 21.81 -18.36
CA ILE A 59 -18.65 21.39 -17.35
C ILE A 59 -17.86 22.63 -16.94
N VAL A 60 -17.77 22.85 -15.64
CA VAL A 60 -17.00 23.94 -15.05
C VAL A 60 -15.89 23.36 -14.19
N TYR A 61 -14.65 23.68 -14.54
CA TYR A 61 -13.45 23.32 -13.78
C TYR A 61 -13.12 24.44 -12.79
N GLY A 62 -12.62 24.08 -11.60
CA GLY A 62 -12.36 25.02 -10.51
C GLY A 62 -13.55 25.93 -10.16
N PRO A 63 -14.77 25.38 -9.97
CA PRO A 63 -15.97 26.17 -9.73
C PRO A 63 -15.85 26.97 -8.42
N ALA A 64 -16.31 28.21 -8.45
CA ALA A 64 -16.43 29.09 -7.29
C ALA A 64 -17.69 29.94 -7.39
N ILE A 65 -18.14 30.48 -6.27
CA ILE A 65 -19.26 31.43 -6.23
C ILE A 65 -18.73 32.85 -6.22
N ASP A 66 -19.23 33.66 -7.15
CA ASP A 66 -18.95 35.09 -7.25
C ASP A 66 -20.28 35.86 -7.40
N GLY A 67 -20.72 36.45 -6.30
CA GLY A 67 -22.04 37.07 -6.20
C GLY A 67 -23.18 36.09 -6.51
N SER A 68 -24.00 36.41 -7.51
CA SER A 68 -25.11 35.57 -7.98
C SER A 68 -24.73 34.56 -9.07
N ASN A 69 -23.43 34.40 -9.35
CA ASN A 69 -22.92 33.56 -10.43
C ASN A 69 -22.04 32.43 -9.91
N LEU A 70 -22.07 31.31 -10.63
CA LEU A 70 -21.05 30.28 -10.58
C LEU A 70 -19.99 30.59 -11.66
N VAL A 71 -18.73 30.70 -11.23
CA VAL A 71 -17.60 31.03 -12.09
C VAL A 71 -16.54 29.92 -12.10
N GLY A 72 -15.77 29.81 -13.18
CA GLY A 72 -14.66 28.86 -13.30
C GLY A 72 -14.04 28.84 -14.69
N TRP A 73 -13.49 27.70 -15.10
CA TRP A 73 -12.91 27.48 -16.42
C TRP A 73 -13.73 26.47 -17.24
N LYS A 74 -13.81 26.68 -18.56
CA LYS A 74 -14.40 25.71 -19.50
C LYS A 74 -13.46 24.56 -19.85
N THR A 75 -12.16 24.71 -19.58
CA THR A 75 -11.10 23.73 -19.88
C THR A 75 -10.42 23.24 -18.59
N SER A 76 -9.89 22.01 -18.64
CA SER A 76 -9.31 21.33 -17.47
C SER A 76 -7.94 21.83 -17.05
N ASP A 77 -7.23 22.54 -17.94
CA ASP A 77 -5.90 23.11 -17.71
C ASP A 77 -5.92 24.37 -16.84
N GLN A 78 -7.11 24.97 -16.63
CA GLN A 78 -7.35 26.14 -15.75
C GLN A 78 -6.40 27.31 -16.01
N LYS A 79 -5.97 27.50 -17.26
CA LYS A 79 -5.09 28.60 -17.66
C LYS A 79 -5.89 29.84 -18.06
N GLY A 80 -5.38 31.01 -17.66
CA GLY A 80 -5.97 32.32 -18.00
C GLY A 80 -7.15 32.73 -17.10
N PRO A 81 -7.85 33.84 -17.43
CA PRO A 81 -8.99 34.31 -16.65
C PRO A 81 -10.15 33.31 -16.69
N ARG A 82 -10.97 33.30 -15.64
CA ARG A 82 -12.19 32.49 -15.57
C ARG A 82 -13.10 32.83 -16.75
N ASN A 83 -13.40 31.83 -17.57
CA ASN A 83 -14.15 31.97 -18.82
C ASN A 83 -15.45 31.14 -18.84
N ALA A 84 -15.80 30.51 -17.73
CA ALA A 84 -17.11 29.95 -17.45
C ALA A 84 -17.81 30.83 -16.41
N VAL A 85 -18.95 31.41 -16.76
CA VAL A 85 -19.78 32.23 -15.86
C VAL A 85 -21.23 31.86 -16.13
N TYR A 86 -21.95 31.42 -15.10
CA TYR A 86 -23.33 30.97 -15.19
C TYR A 86 -24.14 31.55 -14.01
N PRO A 87 -25.27 32.25 -14.26
CA PRO A 87 -26.16 32.67 -13.19
C PRO A 87 -26.68 31.47 -12.40
N LEU A 88 -26.68 31.56 -11.06
CA LEU A 88 -27.17 30.47 -10.22
C LEU A 88 -28.65 30.15 -10.47
N THR A 89 -29.43 31.14 -10.92
CA THR A 89 -30.85 30.99 -11.28
C THR A 89 -31.08 30.11 -12.49
N ASP A 90 -30.09 29.98 -13.37
CA ASP A 90 -30.23 29.25 -14.62
C ASP A 90 -29.85 27.76 -14.46
N ILE A 91 -29.18 27.43 -13.34
CA ILE A 91 -28.70 26.09 -13.04
C ILE A 91 -29.82 25.27 -12.37
N GLN A 92 -30.37 24.30 -13.09
CA GLN A 92 -31.41 23.41 -12.58
C GLN A 92 -30.85 22.20 -11.83
N SER A 93 -29.67 21.73 -12.24
CA SER A 93 -28.99 20.61 -11.59
C SER A 93 -27.50 20.83 -11.58
N ILE A 94 -26.86 20.35 -10.51
CA ILE A 94 -25.40 20.30 -10.40
C ILE A 94 -25.01 18.86 -10.12
N GLU A 95 -24.08 18.35 -10.92
CA GLU A 95 -23.58 17.00 -10.84
C GLU A 95 -22.09 17.03 -10.53
N VAL A 96 -21.65 16.17 -9.61
CA VAL A 96 -20.23 16.02 -9.23
C VAL A 96 -19.72 14.68 -9.75
N ARG A 97 -18.46 14.63 -10.19
CA ARG A 97 -17.82 13.37 -10.59
C ARG A 97 -17.68 12.44 -9.39
N GLY A 98 -18.20 11.22 -9.50
CA GLY A 98 -18.03 10.14 -8.55
C GLY A 98 -17.57 8.85 -9.23
N ILE A 99 -17.01 7.92 -8.47
CA ILE A 99 -16.60 6.59 -8.93
C ILE A 99 -17.84 5.68 -8.92
N SER A 100 -18.06 4.89 -9.98
CA SER A 100 -19.11 3.86 -10.00
C SER A 100 -18.53 2.50 -9.57
N ALA A 101 -18.97 1.99 -8.41
CA ALA A 101 -18.51 0.72 -7.84
C ALA A 101 -18.56 -0.46 -8.83
N GLY A 102 -19.60 -0.53 -9.68
CA GLY A 102 -19.75 -1.60 -10.68
C GLY A 102 -18.85 -1.52 -11.93
N ARG A 103 -18.11 -0.42 -12.15
CA ARG A 103 -17.17 -0.28 -13.29
C ARG A 103 -15.73 -0.02 -12.87
N SER A 104 -15.45 0.11 -11.58
CA SER A 104 -14.08 0.18 -11.03
C SER A 104 -13.31 -1.14 -11.13
N ILE A 105 -13.97 -2.24 -11.53
CA ILE A 105 -13.38 -3.56 -11.76
C ILE A 105 -12.23 -3.51 -12.80
N ALA A 106 -12.19 -2.49 -13.68
CA ALA A 106 -11.23 -2.39 -14.77
C ALA A 106 -9.97 -1.53 -14.49
N LEU A 107 -9.85 -0.85 -13.34
CA LEU A 107 -8.76 0.12 -13.11
C LEU A 107 -7.51 -0.45 -12.40
N VAL A 108 -7.39 -1.78 -12.32
CA VAL A 108 -6.19 -2.46 -11.78
C VAL A 108 -5.62 -3.41 -12.83
N ALA A 109 -5.37 -2.88 -14.04
CA ALA A 109 -4.63 -3.59 -15.08
C ALA A 109 -3.12 -3.22 -15.09
N GLY A 110 -2.69 -2.31 -14.22
CA GLY A 110 -1.28 -1.92 -14.04
C GLY A 110 -0.62 -2.40 -12.75
N ILE A 111 -1.40 -2.99 -11.83
CA ILE A 111 -0.97 -3.59 -10.56
C ILE A 111 -1.60 -5.00 -10.55
N GLY A 112 -0.88 -6.02 -10.09
CA GLY A 112 -1.25 -7.44 -10.24
C GLY A 112 -2.73 -7.79 -9.99
N VAL A 113 -3.20 -8.82 -10.68
CA VAL A 113 -4.60 -9.29 -10.82
C VAL A 113 -5.35 -9.55 -9.49
N GLY A 114 -4.70 -9.48 -8.33
CA GLY A 114 -5.31 -9.70 -7.00
C GLY A 114 -5.99 -8.51 -6.32
N VAL A 115 -5.84 -7.26 -6.78
CA VAL A 115 -6.19 -6.07 -5.95
C VAL A 115 -7.69 -5.65 -5.98
N THR A 116 -8.56 -6.33 -6.74
CA THR A 116 -9.86 -5.73 -7.11
C THR A 116 -10.99 -5.81 -6.07
N ILE A 117 -11.01 -6.79 -5.15
CA ILE A 117 -12.18 -6.99 -4.27
C ILE A 117 -12.00 -6.34 -2.88
N ILE A 118 -10.80 -6.40 -2.28
CA ILE A 118 -10.54 -5.77 -0.96
C ILE A 118 -10.67 -4.24 -1.04
N ALA A 119 -10.22 -3.63 -2.14
CA ALA A 119 -10.39 -2.19 -2.37
C ALA A 119 -11.88 -1.78 -2.44
N VAL A 120 -12.76 -2.65 -2.94
CA VAL A 120 -14.21 -2.43 -2.96
C VAL A 120 -14.82 -2.49 -1.56
N ALA A 121 -14.33 -3.39 -0.69
CA ALA A 121 -14.74 -3.43 0.72
C ALA A 121 -14.35 -2.15 1.48
N VAL A 122 -13.17 -1.57 1.20
CA VAL A 122 -12.76 -0.26 1.76
C VAL A 122 -13.76 0.83 1.38
N LEU A 123 -14.13 0.91 0.08
CA LEU A 123 -15.12 1.88 -0.39
C LEU A 123 -16.48 1.70 0.31
N ALA A 124 -16.95 0.46 0.46
CA ALA A 124 -18.20 0.17 1.16
C ALA A 124 -18.12 0.47 2.67
N ALA A 125 -16.95 0.31 3.30
CA ALA A 125 -16.73 0.68 4.70
C ALA A 125 -16.83 2.20 4.92
N GLY A 126 -16.19 2.99 4.03
CA GLY A 126 -16.15 4.45 4.11
C GLY A 126 -17.50 5.16 3.91
N MET A 127 -18.51 4.49 3.35
CA MET A 127 -19.86 5.07 3.12
C MET A 127 -20.73 5.21 4.38
N SER A 128 -20.26 4.75 5.54
CA SER A 128 -21.05 4.69 6.78
C SER A 128 -21.09 6.00 7.58
N SER A 129 -20.29 7.00 7.20
CA SER A 129 -20.23 8.30 7.90
C SER A 129 -21.01 9.37 7.11
N PRO A 130 -22.05 10.00 7.68
CA PRO A 130 -22.85 11.02 6.99
C PRO A 130 -22.10 12.32 6.67
N THR A 131 -20.83 12.44 7.07
CA THR A 131 -20.00 13.65 6.91
C THR A 131 -18.79 13.53 5.96
N SER A 132 -18.35 12.34 5.54
CA SER A 132 -17.09 12.23 4.77
C SER A 132 -17.32 12.01 3.26
N THR A 133 -17.46 13.10 2.51
CA THR A 133 -17.34 13.06 1.04
C THR A 133 -15.87 13.20 0.59
N SER A 134 -15.46 12.28 -0.28
CA SER A 134 -14.14 12.14 -0.94
C SER A 134 -13.03 11.39 -0.18
N GLN A 135 -13.27 10.15 0.21
CA GLN A 135 -12.16 9.19 0.34
C GLN A 135 -11.67 8.83 -1.07
N SER A 136 -10.74 9.62 -1.62
CA SER A 136 -9.63 8.98 -2.34
C SER A 136 -8.94 8.12 -1.29
N GLY A 137 -8.97 6.79 -1.42
CA GLY A 137 -8.34 5.90 -0.44
C GLY A 137 -6.93 6.39 -0.14
N SER A 138 -6.74 6.91 1.08
CA SER A 138 -5.46 7.41 1.53
C SER A 138 -4.75 6.23 2.14
N PHE A 139 -3.73 5.73 1.45
CA PHE A 139 -2.75 4.87 2.08
C PHE A 139 -1.57 5.75 2.50
N SER A 140 -0.75 5.32 3.44
CA SER A 140 0.12 6.22 4.21
C SER A 140 1.54 5.67 4.18
N CYS A 141 2.46 6.32 3.45
CA CYS A 141 3.87 5.99 3.25
C CYS A 141 4.46 6.96 2.19
N PRO A 142 5.60 7.62 2.42
CA PRO A 142 6.17 8.49 1.39
C PRO A 142 6.68 7.70 0.19
N PHE A 143 6.51 8.26 -1.01
CA PHE A 143 6.77 7.53 -2.25
C PHE A 143 8.12 7.87 -2.86
N VAL A 144 8.86 6.84 -3.24
CA VAL A 144 10.08 6.95 -4.03
C VAL A 144 9.85 6.36 -5.41
N TYR A 145 10.04 7.20 -6.42
CA TYR A 145 9.94 6.84 -7.82
C TYR A 145 11.32 6.80 -8.47
N THR A 146 11.53 5.81 -9.33
CA THR A 146 12.67 5.75 -10.23
C THR A 146 12.30 6.27 -11.61
N TYR A 147 13.17 7.05 -12.23
CA TYR A 147 13.00 7.49 -13.62
C TYR A 147 13.44 6.40 -14.62
N THR A 148 12.55 6.04 -15.54
CA THR A 148 12.76 5.00 -16.56
C THR A 148 12.51 5.54 -17.98
N ASP A 149 12.63 4.70 -19.01
CA ASP A 149 12.26 5.05 -20.40
C ASP A 149 10.81 5.50 -20.53
N GLN A 150 9.94 4.97 -19.66
CA GLN A 150 8.50 5.21 -19.67
C GLN A 150 8.10 6.33 -18.69
N GLY A 151 9.07 7.03 -18.10
CA GLY A 151 8.85 8.05 -17.09
C GLY A 151 9.03 7.52 -15.66
N TRP A 152 8.42 8.22 -14.70
CA TRP A 152 8.50 7.89 -13.28
C TRP A 152 7.71 6.63 -12.95
N ARG A 153 8.36 5.65 -12.31
CA ARG A 153 7.74 4.43 -11.79
C ARG A 153 7.92 4.36 -10.28
N LEU A 154 6.83 4.07 -9.56
CA LEU A 154 6.90 3.82 -8.12
C LEU A 154 7.80 2.61 -7.89
N ASP A 155 8.78 2.75 -7.00
CA ASP A 155 9.78 1.72 -6.70
C ASP A 155 9.79 1.37 -5.20
N SER A 156 9.44 2.33 -4.33
CA SER A 156 9.24 2.07 -2.90
C SER A 156 8.22 3.02 -2.27
N GLY A 157 7.46 2.53 -1.29
CA GLY A 157 6.87 3.33 -0.22
C GLY A 157 7.75 3.22 1.04
N THR A 158 8.28 4.32 1.56
CA THR A 158 9.39 4.30 2.54
C THR A 158 8.94 4.51 3.98
N PHE A 159 9.71 3.96 4.94
CA PHE A 159 9.50 4.09 6.40
C PHE A 159 8.08 3.76 6.86
N GLY A 160 7.47 2.75 6.24
CA GLY A 160 6.07 2.35 6.44
C GLY A 160 5.74 1.91 7.87
N GLY A 161 4.83 2.59 8.53
CA GLY A 161 4.52 2.39 9.96
C GLY A 161 5.38 3.24 10.91
N ALA A 162 6.30 4.09 10.42
CA ALA A 162 6.96 5.15 11.22
C ALA A 162 6.02 6.35 11.43
N ILE A 163 4.82 6.13 11.97
CA ILE A 163 3.76 7.16 12.00
C ILE A 163 3.96 8.26 13.05
N MET A 164 5.11 8.29 13.72
CA MET A 164 5.42 9.22 14.80
C MET A 164 6.93 9.35 15.00
N ARG A 165 7.39 10.49 15.48
CA ARG A 165 8.82 10.82 15.61
C ARG A 165 9.66 9.82 16.43
N PRO A 166 9.19 9.29 17.57
CA PRO A 166 9.93 8.25 18.29
C PRO A 166 10.20 6.97 17.50
N LEU A 167 9.52 6.74 16.37
CA LEU A 167 9.66 5.58 15.51
C LEU A 167 10.51 5.86 14.26
N VAL A 168 11.22 7.00 14.21
CA VAL A 168 12.22 7.30 13.18
C VAL A 168 13.19 6.13 13.01
N ARG A 169 13.42 5.75 11.76
CA ARG A 169 14.33 4.68 11.39
C ARG A 169 14.77 4.80 9.94
N THR A 170 15.78 4.00 9.58
CA THR A 170 16.18 3.80 8.19
C THR A 170 15.49 2.57 7.63
N ASP A 171 14.58 2.77 6.67
CA ASP A 171 14.07 1.68 5.84
C ASP A 171 15.07 1.38 4.72
N VAL A 172 15.12 0.10 4.33
CA VAL A 172 16.05 -0.42 3.32
C VAL A 172 15.24 -1.18 2.29
N ASP A 173 15.22 -0.69 1.06
CA ASP A 173 14.35 -1.20 -0.01
C ASP A 173 15.13 -1.52 -1.28
N ASN A 174 14.69 -2.53 -2.01
CA ASN A 174 15.13 -2.75 -3.39
C ASN A 174 14.57 -1.65 -4.31
N LEU A 175 15.41 -1.16 -5.23
CA LEU A 175 14.97 -0.32 -6.35
C LEU A 175 14.97 -1.15 -7.64
N ASP A 176 13.90 -1.90 -7.87
CA ASP A 176 13.79 -2.88 -8.94
C ASP A 176 13.77 -2.23 -10.33
N PHE A 177 13.26 -1.00 -10.41
CA PHE A 177 13.22 -0.22 -11.64
C PHE A 177 14.48 0.63 -11.88
N ALA A 178 15.44 0.69 -10.94
CA ALA A 178 16.65 1.51 -11.04
C ALA A 178 17.52 1.13 -12.24
N ARG A 179 17.54 2.00 -13.26
CA ARG A 179 18.39 1.89 -14.45
C ARG A 179 19.04 3.25 -14.73
N PRO A 180 20.26 3.50 -14.25
CA PRO A 180 20.94 4.77 -14.51
C PRO A 180 21.15 5.02 -16.01
N ARG A 181 21.15 6.29 -16.42
CA ARG A 181 21.48 6.74 -17.78
C ARG A 181 22.60 7.75 -17.72
N ASP A 182 23.54 7.65 -18.66
CA ASP A 182 24.65 8.59 -18.78
C ASP A 182 25.40 8.78 -17.44
N GLY A 183 25.53 7.70 -16.66
CA GLY A 183 26.16 7.71 -15.34
C GLY A 183 25.33 8.36 -14.23
N VAL A 184 24.02 8.54 -14.42
CA VAL A 184 23.12 9.18 -13.43
C VAL A 184 21.90 8.32 -13.14
N LEU A 185 21.68 8.00 -11.86
CA LEU A 185 20.42 7.48 -11.36
C LEU A 185 19.54 8.64 -10.90
N ARG A 186 18.27 8.64 -11.30
CA ARG A 186 17.30 9.69 -10.93
C ARG A 186 16.17 9.10 -10.12
N LEU A 187 15.95 9.67 -8.94
CA LEU A 187 14.84 9.36 -8.05
C LEU A 187 13.96 10.59 -7.85
N LYS A 188 12.70 10.38 -7.47
CA LYS A 188 11.80 11.42 -6.98
C LYS A 188 11.18 10.93 -5.68
N VAL A 189 11.39 11.66 -4.60
CA VAL A 189 10.65 11.47 -3.34
C VAL A 189 9.43 12.38 -3.38
N ALA A 190 8.23 11.88 -3.09
CA ALA A 190 7.00 12.65 -3.14
C ALA A 190 6.04 12.26 -2.02
N ASN A 191 5.45 13.28 -1.42
CA ASN A 191 4.27 13.11 -0.58
C ASN A 191 3.03 13.28 -1.47
N GLU A 192 2.27 12.21 -1.67
CA GLU A 192 1.02 12.27 -2.46
C GLU A 192 -0.24 12.09 -1.59
N LEU A 193 -0.05 11.88 -0.30
CA LEU A 193 -1.03 11.35 0.65
C LEU A 193 -1.44 12.42 1.67
N ASP A 194 -2.48 12.15 2.46
CA ASP A 194 -2.95 13.09 3.48
C ASP A 194 -2.14 12.93 4.78
N GLU A 195 -0.87 13.29 4.70
CA GLU A 195 0.12 13.17 5.76
C GLU A 195 1.18 14.27 5.64
N THR A 196 2.00 14.41 6.68
CA THR A 196 3.22 15.23 6.63
C THR A 196 4.42 14.30 6.81
N ASP A 197 5.35 14.34 5.87
CA ASP A 197 6.55 13.50 5.91
C ASP A 197 7.71 14.30 6.48
N TYR A 198 8.57 13.62 7.21
CA TYR A 198 9.77 14.15 7.80
C TYR A 198 10.94 13.31 7.33
N LEU A 199 11.65 13.81 6.32
CA LEU A 199 12.72 13.10 5.63
C LEU A 199 14.09 13.61 6.09
N ASP A 200 14.88 12.75 6.72
CA ASP A 200 16.22 13.08 7.23
C ASP A 200 17.30 12.73 6.20
N ALA A 201 17.22 11.54 5.57
CA ALA A 201 18.26 11.12 4.63
C ALA A 201 17.76 10.21 3.51
N ILE A 202 18.40 10.33 2.34
CA ILE A 202 18.28 9.40 1.21
C ILE A 202 19.67 8.99 0.74
N GLU A 203 19.95 7.70 0.81
CA GLU A 203 21.16 7.08 0.26
C GLU A 203 20.78 5.97 -0.72
N VAL A 204 21.59 5.80 -1.77
CA VAL A 204 21.48 4.66 -2.68
C VAL A 204 22.77 3.88 -2.67
N LEU A 205 22.66 2.57 -2.46
CA LEU A 205 23.76 1.64 -2.56
C LEU A 205 23.68 0.91 -3.91
N ALA A 206 24.79 0.87 -4.63
CA ALA A 206 25.01 -0.06 -5.73
C ALA A 206 25.64 -1.33 -5.17
N ILE A 207 24.96 -2.45 -5.35
CA ILE A 207 25.40 -3.78 -4.92
C ILE A 207 25.82 -4.55 -6.17
N ASP A 208 27.13 -4.72 -6.38
CA ASP A 208 27.67 -5.56 -7.45
C ASP A 208 27.83 -6.98 -6.93
N HIS A 209 27.21 -7.95 -7.60
CA HIS A 209 27.11 -9.33 -7.14
C HIS A 209 27.30 -10.35 -8.27
N GLU A 210 27.53 -11.60 -7.90
CA GLU A 210 27.63 -12.73 -8.85
C GLU A 210 26.38 -12.81 -9.76
N LEU A 211 26.56 -13.30 -10.99
CA LEU A 211 25.43 -13.53 -11.89
C LEU A 211 24.51 -14.62 -11.33
N GLY A 212 23.20 -14.42 -11.47
CA GLY A 212 22.19 -15.37 -10.99
C GLY A 212 21.94 -15.32 -9.48
N THR A 213 22.52 -14.36 -8.76
CA THR A 213 22.17 -14.12 -7.35
C THR A 213 21.09 -13.06 -7.23
N THR A 214 20.31 -13.16 -6.16
CA THR A 214 19.26 -12.20 -5.81
C THR A 214 19.73 -11.39 -4.59
N VAL A 215 19.61 -10.06 -4.63
CA VAL A 215 19.96 -9.22 -3.47
C VAL A 215 18.69 -8.72 -2.79
N GLY A 216 18.66 -8.77 -1.47
CA GLY A 216 17.55 -8.21 -0.69
C GLY A 216 17.93 -7.91 0.77
N PRO A 217 17.19 -7.00 1.42
CA PRO A 217 17.41 -6.64 2.81
C PRO A 217 16.66 -7.57 3.78
N SER A 218 17.29 -7.85 4.92
CA SER A 218 16.58 -8.32 6.12
C SER A 218 15.75 -7.18 6.73
N PRO A 219 14.76 -7.48 7.59
CA PRO A 219 14.00 -6.46 8.32
C PRO A 219 14.86 -5.47 9.12
N GLN A 220 16.06 -5.86 9.54
CA GLN A 220 17.01 -5.00 10.25
C GLN A 220 17.87 -4.15 9.30
N GLY A 221 17.66 -4.23 7.99
CA GLY A 221 18.38 -3.49 6.97
C GLY A 221 19.73 -4.08 6.56
N SER A 222 20.08 -5.29 7.04
CA SER A 222 21.29 -5.99 6.56
C SER A 222 21.04 -6.57 5.18
N ILE A 223 21.98 -6.35 4.25
CA ILE A 223 21.88 -6.77 2.85
C ILE A 223 22.44 -8.18 2.69
N HIS A 224 21.70 -9.03 1.97
CA HIS A 224 22.08 -10.39 1.65
C HIS A 224 22.10 -10.62 0.15
N ALA A 225 23.02 -11.46 -0.33
CA ALA A 225 23.08 -11.99 -1.68
C ALA A 225 22.77 -13.49 -1.67
N LEU A 226 21.59 -13.81 -2.19
CA LEU A 226 20.98 -15.11 -2.17
C LEU A 226 21.35 -15.91 -3.41
N GLY A 227 21.51 -17.22 -3.26
CA GLY A 227 21.61 -18.13 -4.38
C GLY A 227 20.24 -18.46 -5.00
N PRO A 228 20.15 -19.55 -5.77
CA PRO A 228 18.88 -20.10 -6.18
C PRO A 228 18.00 -20.47 -4.98
N MET A 229 16.78 -19.93 -4.95
CA MET A 229 15.79 -20.22 -3.91
C MET A 229 14.95 -21.44 -4.29
N ALA A 230 14.72 -22.33 -3.34
CA ALA A 230 13.77 -23.42 -3.49
C ALA A 230 12.34 -22.89 -3.36
N ALA A 231 11.48 -23.22 -4.32
CA ALA A 231 10.05 -22.98 -4.22
C ALA A 231 9.40 -24.00 -3.26
N PRO A 232 8.26 -23.66 -2.64
CA PRO A 232 7.48 -24.64 -1.87
C PRO A 232 7.02 -25.79 -2.78
N MET A 233 7.05 -27.01 -2.27
CA MET A 233 6.48 -28.19 -2.92
C MET A 233 4.96 -28.20 -2.81
N HIS A 234 4.43 -27.69 -1.69
CA HIS A 234 3.01 -27.53 -1.43
C HIS A 234 2.76 -26.19 -0.73
N ALA A 235 1.63 -25.56 -1.03
CA ALA A 235 1.13 -24.41 -0.29
C ALA A 235 -0.39 -24.51 -0.16
N ARG A 236 -0.89 -24.43 1.07
CA ARG A 236 -2.33 -24.44 1.36
C ARG A 236 -2.68 -23.27 2.25
N ASP A 237 -3.81 -22.64 2.01
CA ASP A 237 -4.33 -21.68 2.98
C ASP A 237 -5.06 -22.37 4.14
N PHE A 238 -5.52 -21.58 5.12
CA PHE A 238 -6.21 -22.11 6.30
C PHE A 238 -7.59 -22.70 6.01
N GLU A 239 -8.14 -22.47 4.81
CA GLU A 239 -9.34 -23.15 4.32
C GLU A 239 -9.01 -24.45 3.55
N GLY A 240 -7.73 -24.82 3.44
CA GLY A 240 -7.23 -26.02 2.79
C GLY A 240 -7.11 -25.91 1.26
N ARG A 241 -7.33 -24.73 0.68
CA ARG A 241 -7.24 -24.49 -0.77
C ARG A 241 -5.78 -24.51 -1.19
N ASP A 242 -5.51 -25.07 -2.37
CA ASP A 242 -4.17 -25.03 -2.97
C ASP A 242 -3.89 -23.61 -3.49
N VAL A 243 -2.83 -22.99 -2.96
CA VAL A 243 -2.40 -21.64 -3.30
C VAL A 243 -0.97 -21.60 -3.84
N LEU A 244 -0.39 -22.75 -4.19
CA LEU A 244 0.99 -22.86 -4.65
C LEU A 244 1.26 -21.97 -5.88
N ALA A 245 0.29 -21.90 -6.80
CA ALA A 245 0.41 -21.08 -7.99
C ALA A 245 0.49 -19.57 -7.71
N SER A 246 0.05 -19.12 -6.54
CA SER A 246 0.04 -17.71 -6.13
C SER A 246 1.27 -17.28 -5.34
N VAL A 247 2.15 -18.21 -4.95
CA VAL A 247 3.31 -17.92 -4.09
C VAL A 247 4.62 -18.49 -4.60
N ARG A 248 4.62 -19.17 -5.75
CA ARG A 248 5.82 -19.84 -6.29
C ARG A 248 6.71 -18.94 -7.15
N ALA A 249 6.23 -17.77 -7.57
CA ALA A 249 6.94 -16.84 -8.43
C ALA A 249 6.44 -15.42 -8.19
N SER A 250 7.34 -14.43 -8.19
CA SER A 250 6.91 -13.03 -8.17
C SER A 250 6.44 -12.63 -9.58
N ASP A 251 5.13 -12.75 -9.80
CA ASP A 251 4.46 -12.46 -11.07
C ASP A 251 3.21 -11.57 -10.90
N GLY A 252 2.98 -11.07 -9.68
CA GLY A 252 1.83 -10.25 -9.30
C GLY A 252 0.54 -11.05 -9.05
N ARG A 253 0.60 -12.39 -9.07
CA ARG A 253 -0.53 -13.27 -8.75
C ARG A 253 -0.57 -13.58 -7.25
N ASN A 254 -0.79 -12.54 -6.46
CA ASN A 254 -0.81 -12.64 -5.00
C ASN A 254 -1.82 -13.67 -4.46
N TRP A 255 -1.45 -14.33 -3.37
CA TRP A 255 -2.39 -14.86 -2.40
C TRP A 255 -3.01 -13.69 -1.60
N GLU A 256 -4.30 -13.80 -1.33
CA GLU A 256 -5.04 -12.93 -0.44
C GLU A 256 -6.05 -13.75 0.38
N SER A 257 -6.41 -13.26 1.56
CA SER A 257 -7.48 -13.86 2.36
C SER A 257 -8.78 -13.91 1.58
N ARG A 258 -9.55 -14.99 1.75
CA ARG A 258 -10.90 -15.02 1.18
C ARG A 258 -11.76 -13.94 1.83
N LEU A 259 -12.38 -13.11 1.01
CA LEU A 259 -13.38 -12.14 1.44
C LEU A 259 -14.68 -12.86 1.76
N ALA A 260 -14.88 -13.08 3.05
CA ALA A 260 -16.02 -13.79 3.59
C ALA A 260 -16.35 -13.25 4.97
N ALA A 261 -17.61 -13.40 5.37
CA ALA A 261 -18.00 -13.12 6.74
C ALA A 261 -17.23 -14.05 7.70
N ARG A 262 -16.68 -13.46 8.77
CA ARG A 262 -15.92 -14.16 9.82
C ARG A 262 -16.62 -14.01 11.15
N ASP A 263 -16.55 -15.02 12.01
CA ASP A 263 -17.16 -14.93 13.33
C ASP A 263 -16.22 -14.15 14.26
N PRO A 264 -16.59 -12.92 14.68
CA PRO A 264 -15.73 -12.13 15.53
C PRO A 264 -15.56 -12.73 16.92
N ALA A 265 -16.35 -13.72 17.35
CA ALA A 265 -16.23 -14.38 18.65
C ALA A 265 -15.18 -15.51 18.67
N VAL A 266 -14.81 -16.07 17.52
CA VAL A 266 -13.92 -17.24 17.40
C VAL A 266 -12.53 -16.80 16.98
N ALA A 267 -11.51 -17.02 17.83
CA ALA A 267 -10.16 -16.52 17.61
C ALA A 267 -9.53 -17.03 16.31
N GLU A 268 -9.75 -18.30 15.99
CA GLU A 268 -9.26 -18.95 14.77
C GLU A 268 -9.91 -18.36 13.50
N SER A 269 -11.11 -17.79 13.61
CA SER A 269 -11.80 -17.14 12.49
C SER A 269 -11.19 -15.78 12.14
N LEU A 270 -10.49 -15.14 13.08
CA LEU A 270 -9.96 -13.77 12.95
C LEU A 270 -8.66 -13.70 12.15
N ARG A 271 -7.94 -14.82 12.02
CA ARG A 271 -6.67 -14.91 11.31
C ARG A 271 -6.80 -15.73 10.03
N ASP A 272 -5.88 -15.50 9.12
CA ASP A 272 -5.76 -16.25 7.87
C ASP A 272 -4.29 -16.33 7.47
N GLY A 273 -3.96 -17.25 6.58
CA GLY A 273 -2.57 -17.53 6.29
C GLY A 273 -2.36 -18.64 5.29
N ILE A 274 -1.08 -18.97 5.10
CA ILE A 274 -0.59 -20.01 4.20
C ILE A 274 0.34 -20.93 4.98
N GLU A 275 0.12 -22.24 4.86
CA GLU A 275 1.06 -23.27 5.26
C GLU A 275 1.81 -23.78 4.02
N LEU A 276 3.13 -23.73 4.08
CA LEU A 276 4.05 -24.05 3.01
C LEU A 276 4.91 -25.25 3.41
N GLU A 277 5.14 -26.15 2.47
CA GLU A 277 6.04 -27.29 2.65
C GLU A 277 7.22 -27.20 1.70
N PHE A 278 8.43 -27.23 2.24
CA PHE A 278 9.70 -27.26 1.50
C PHE A 278 10.41 -28.58 1.76
N ALA A 279 11.26 -29.01 0.81
CA ALA A 279 12.22 -30.07 1.10
C ALA A 279 13.17 -29.62 2.22
N MET A 280 13.44 -30.49 3.19
CA MET A 280 14.36 -30.19 4.28
C MET A 280 15.77 -29.92 3.72
N PRO A 281 16.44 -28.83 4.13
CA PRO A 281 17.79 -28.54 3.66
C PRO A 281 18.78 -29.62 4.08
N ALA A 282 19.53 -30.19 3.14
CA ALA A 282 20.41 -31.34 3.40
C ALA A 282 21.46 -31.12 4.50
N ASN A 283 21.90 -29.86 4.70
CA ASN A 283 22.95 -29.49 5.66
C ASN A 283 22.56 -28.30 6.56
N GLY A 284 21.29 -27.90 6.59
CA GLY A 284 20.90 -26.62 7.17
C GLY A 284 20.36 -26.74 8.60
N THR A 285 21.14 -26.30 9.58
CA THR A 285 20.58 -25.79 10.85
C THR A 285 20.04 -24.38 10.69
N SER A 286 20.14 -23.78 9.50
CA SER A 286 19.63 -22.46 9.19
C SER A 286 19.19 -22.36 7.74
N ALA A 287 18.23 -21.48 7.46
CA ALA A 287 17.82 -21.08 6.13
C ALA A 287 17.38 -19.61 6.13
N ARG A 288 17.13 -19.04 4.95
CA ARG A 288 16.54 -17.71 4.79
C ARG A 288 15.24 -17.85 4.04
N LEU A 289 14.13 -17.50 4.69
CA LEU A 289 12.84 -17.38 4.04
C LEU A 289 12.77 -16.03 3.35
N VAL A 290 12.45 -16.05 2.06
CA VAL A 290 12.35 -14.86 1.24
C VAL A 290 10.90 -14.72 0.83
N VAL A 291 10.31 -13.56 1.13
CA VAL A 291 8.90 -13.32 0.89
C VAL A 291 8.73 -11.99 0.17
N ASP A 292 8.02 -12.01 -0.95
CA ASP A 292 7.56 -10.79 -1.61
C ASP A 292 6.10 -10.58 -1.22
N ALA A 293 5.84 -9.50 -0.49
CA ALA A 293 4.52 -9.22 0.06
C ALA A 293 4.25 -7.72 0.14
N GLN A 294 2.98 -7.37 0.27
CA GLN A 294 2.54 -6.02 0.60
C GLN A 294 1.33 -6.06 1.53
N ASN A 295 1.08 -4.95 2.21
CA ASN A 295 -0.15 -4.79 2.96
C ASN A 295 -1.34 -4.59 2.00
N THR A 296 -2.55 -4.82 2.49
CA THR A 296 -3.74 -4.50 1.72
C THR A 296 -4.18 -3.05 1.98
N PRO A 297 -4.92 -2.44 1.05
CA PRO A 297 -5.72 -1.24 1.31
C PRO A 297 -6.54 -1.29 2.62
N TRP A 298 -6.99 -2.49 3.00
CA TRP A 298 -7.84 -2.68 4.17
C TRP A 298 -7.09 -2.46 5.50
N SER A 299 -5.87 -2.97 5.63
CA SER A 299 -5.08 -2.76 6.86
C SER A 299 -4.73 -1.28 7.05
N SER A 300 -4.35 -0.58 5.98
CA SER A 300 -4.06 0.86 6.04
C SER A 300 -5.31 1.69 6.35
N PHE A 301 -6.47 1.31 5.81
CA PHE A 301 -7.75 1.92 6.20
C PHE A 301 -8.01 1.77 7.70
N LEU A 302 -7.79 0.59 8.27
CA LEU A 302 -7.98 0.36 9.70
C LEU A 302 -7.01 1.16 10.58
N LEU A 303 -5.75 1.31 10.14
CA LEU A 303 -4.80 2.19 10.82
C LEU A 303 -5.30 3.65 10.83
N GLN A 304 -5.79 4.15 9.70
CA GLN A 304 -6.38 5.49 9.63
C GLN A 304 -7.59 5.62 10.57
N GLN A 305 -8.46 4.59 10.64
CA GLN A 305 -9.60 4.57 11.55
C GLN A 305 -9.17 4.55 13.03
N PHE A 306 -8.08 3.87 13.37
CA PHE A 306 -7.52 3.89 14.72
C PHE A 306 -7.02 5.29 15.10
N ILE A 307 -6.35 5.98 14.18
CA ILE A 307 -5.89 7.36 14.42
C ILE A 307 -7.10 8.29 14.54
N GLN A 308 -8.07 8.18 13.62
CA GLN A 308 -9.32 8.94 13.65
C GLN A 308 -10.11 8.74 14.97
N ALA A 309 -10.00 7.57 15.61
CA ALA A 309 -10.66 7.28 16.87
C ALA A 309 -10.24 8.19 18.03
N HIS A 310 -9.12 8.90 17.92
CA HIS A 310 -8.73 9.91 18.90
C HIS A 310 -9.53 11.21 18.78
N GLY A 311 -10.27 11.43 17.68
CA GLY A 311 -11.12 12.60 17.47
C GLY A 311 -10.34 13.91 17.66
N THR A 312 -10.91 14.85 18.42
CA THR A 312 -10.24 16.12 18.78
C THR A 312 -9.01 15.94 19.67
N GLY A 313 -8.75 14.75 20.21
CA GLY A 313 -7.57 14.42 21.02
C GLY A 313 -6.37 13.91 20.21
N THR A 314 -6.46 13.86 18.87
CA THR A 314 -5.40 13.31 18.00
C THR A 314 -4.06 14.02 18.18
N ALA A 315 -4.06 15.36 18.27
CA ALA A 315 -2.85 16.14 18.49
C ALA A 315 -2.18 15.83 19.85
N ASP A 316 -2.98 15.75 20.92
CA ASP A 316 -2.51 15.45 22.27
C ASP A 316 -1.96 14.01 22.36
N TRP A 317 -2.57 13.06 21.65
CA TRP A 317 -2.08 11.68 21.56
C TRP A 317 -0.71 11.59 20.87
N TYR A 318 -0.51 12.27 19.74
CA TYR A 318 0.82 12.33 19.12
C TYR A 318 1.85 12.99 20.06
N ALA A 319 1.47 14.08 20.74
CA ALA A 319 2.34 14.77 21.68
C ALA A 319 2.71 13.89 22.88
N SER A 320 1.80 13.06 23.39
CA SER A 320 2.10 12.14 24.49
C SER A 320 3.09 11.06 24.08
N LEU A 321 2.97 10.52 22.86
CA LEU A 321 3.90 9.54 22.32
C LEU A 321 5.30 10.13 22.10
N GLU A 322 5.38 11.38 21.65
CA GLU A 322 6.66 12.09 21.53
C GLU A 322 7.31 12.38 22.89
N ALA A 323 6.51 12.77 23.89
CA ALA A 323 6.98 13.00 25.26
C ALA A 323 7.44 11.70 25.94
N GLU A 324 6.86 10.55 25.59
CA GLU A 324 7.15 9.25 26.19
C GLU A 324 7.50 8.19 25.13
N PRO A 325 8.74 8.18 24.59
CA PRO A 325 9.17 7.28 23.52
C PRO A 325 9.02 5.78 23.81
N GLU A 326 8.98 5.38 25.08
CA GLU A 326 8.70 4.00 25.48
C GLU A 326 7.25 3.60 25.14
N GLN A 327 6.27 4.50 25.31
CA GLN A 327 4.88 4.25 24.93
C GLN A 327 4.74 4.05 23.42
N ALA A 328 5.46 4.85 22.62
CA ALA A 328 5.52 4.69 21.17
C ALA A 328 6.08 3.31 20.78
N ARG A 329 7.16 2.85 21.41
CA ARG A 329 7.73 1.52 21.18
C ARG A 329 6.79 0.39 21.62
N GLN A 330 6.07 0.55 22.73
CA GLN A 330 5.06 -0.41 23.18
C GLN A 330 3.89 -0.52 22.19
N LEU A 331 3.43 0.61 21.64
CA LEU A 331 2.40 0.63 20.61
C LEU A 331 2.88 -0.02 19.31
N GLN A 332 4.13 0.24 18.89
CA GLN A 332 4.73 -0.45 17.74
C GLN A 332 4.82 -1.97 17.97
N ALA A 333 5.24 -2.40 19.17
CA ALA A 333 5.30 -3.81 19.52
C ALA A 333 3.91 -4.47 19.56
N LEU A 334 2.88 -3.73 19.98
CA LEU A 334 1.48 -4.15 19.89
C LEU A 334 1.07 -4.40 18.44
N PHE A 335 1.34 -3.46 17.53
CA PHE A 335 1.04 -3.64 16.10
C PHE A 335 1.83 -4.78 15.47
N ALA A 336 3.11 -4.91 15.79
CA ALA A 336 3.94 -6.01 15.28
C ALA A 336 3.37 -7.39 15.69
N ARG A 337 2.87 -7.51 16.93
CA ARG A 337 2.28 -8.77 17.42
C ARG A 337 0.88 -9.04 16.86
N GLU A 338 0.07 -8.00 16.69
CA GLU A 338 -1.36 -8.18 16.41
C GLU A 338 -1.69 -8.07 14.91
N ALA A 339 -0.89 -7.36 14.10
CA ALA A 339 -1.21 -6.98 12.73
C ALA A 339 -0.23 -7.47 11.65
N PHE A 340 1.04 -7.73 12.01
CA PHE A 340 2.05 -8.08 11.02
C PHE A 340 1.96 -9.56 10.60
N LEU A 341 2.68 -9.91 9.53
CA LEU A 341 2.70 -11.28 9.00
C LEU A 341 3.73 -12.09 9.78
N HIS A 342 3.24 -13.01 10.61
CA HIS A 342 4.08 -13.91 11.40
C HIS A 342 4.63 -15.04 10.54
N VAL A 343 5.84 -15.46 10.87
CA VAL A 343 6.51 -16.63 10.30
C VAL A 343 6.70 -17.64 11.40
N SER A 344 6.13 -18.83 11.25
CA SER A 344 6.30 -19.93 12.20
C SER A 344 6.81 -21.19 11.52
N VAL A 345 7.51 -22.05 12.25
CA VAL A 345 8.02 -23.34 11.76
C VAL A 345 7.47 -24.49 12.60
N TRP A 346 7.09 -25.59 11.96
CA TRP A 346 6.64 -26.79 12.67
C TRP A 346 7.83 -27.59 13.21
N THR A 347 7.85 -27.85 14.51
CA THR A 347 8.94 -28.59 15.20
C THR A 347 8.64 -30.07 15.42
N GLY A 348 7.52 -30.58 14.92
CA GLY A 348 7.00 -31.91 15.27
C GLY A 348 6.11 -31.92 16.52
N ARG A 349 6.28 -30.94 17.42
CA ARG A 349 5.46 -30.77 18.64
C ARG A 349 4.44 -29.64 18.54
N GLY A 350 4.73 -28.64 17.72
CA GLY A 350 3.92 -27.44 17.58
C GLY A 350 4.56 -26.45 16.61
N TRP A 351 3.83 -25.37 16.36
CA TRP A 351 4.32 -24.20 15.63
C TRP A 351 5.14 -23.33 16.58
N ASP A 352 6.33 -22.97 16.13
CA ASP A 352 7.28 -22.13 16.85
C ASP A 352 7.48 -20.82 16.06
N ASP A 353 7.30 -19.67 16.71
CA ASP A 353 7.40 -18.36 16.06
C ASP A 353 8.87 -18.03 15.75
N ARG A 354 9.13 -17.61 14.51
CA ARG A 354 10.46 -17.34 13.95
C ARG A 354 10.63 -15.88 13.52
N GLY A 355 9.71 -15.02 13.92
CA GLY A 355 9.73 -13.60 13.60
C GLY A 355 8.57 -13.17 12.70
N VAL A 356 8.65 -11.92 12.23
CA VAL A 356 7.59 -11.25 11.49
C VAL A 356 8.17 -10.54 10.27
N LEU A 357 7.33 -10.37 9.24
CA LEU A 357 7.55 -9.36 8.22
C LEU A 357 6.99 -8.03 8.68
N TRP A 358 7.79 -6.98 8.56
CA TRP A 358 7.38 -5.63 8.94
C TRP A 358 6.42 -5.04 7.92
N GLU A 359 5.57 -4.11 8.36
CA GLU A 359 4.70 -3.34 7.47
C GLU A 359 5.50 -2.68 6.35
N VAL A 360 5.00 -2.80 5.11
CA VAL A 360 5.66 -2.32 3.88
C VAL A 360 4.77 -1.43 3.03
N GLY A 361 3.56 -1.13 3.53
CA GLY A 361 2.56 -0.35 2.81
C GLY A 361 1.81 -1.16 1.74
N PRO A 362 0.68 -0.64 1.26
CA PRO A 362 -0.14 -1.29 0.23
C PRO A 362 0.17 -0.89 -1.21
N GLU A 363 1.14 0.00 -1.46
CA GLU A 363 1.33 0.62 -2.77
C GLU A 363 2.20 -0.22 -3.71
N ILE A 364 3.18 -0.93 -3.17
CA ILE A 364 4.09 -1.81 -3.92
C ILE A 364 4.58 -2.97 -3.07
N GLY A 365 4.67 -4.16 -3.69
CA GLY A 365 5.30 -5.34 -3.09
C GLY A 365 6.74 -5.10 -2.72
N LYS A 366 7.15 -5.59 -1.55
CA LYS A 366 8.54 -5.57 -1.09
C LYS A 366 9.04 -6.96 -0.76
N ARG A 367 10.32 -7.19 -1.04
CA ARG A 367 11.05 -8.39 -0.64
C ARG A 367 11.59 -8.22 0.78
N GLN A 368 11.23 -9.13 1.67
CA GLN A 368 11.82 -9.24 3.01
C GLN A 368 12.41 -10.63 3.24
N LEU A 369 13.52 -10.66 3.98
CA LEU A 369 14.25 -11.88 4.30
C LEU A 369 14.16 -12.20 5.80
N VAL A 370 13.57 -13.35 6.14
CA VAL A 370 13.48 -13.82 7.53
C VAL A 370 14.48 -14.97 7.74
N PRO A 371 15.53 -14.78 8.57
CA PRO A 371 16.42 -15.88 8.92
C PRO A 371 15.67 -16.91 9.77
N LEU A 372 15.79 -18.19 9.41
CA LEU A 372 15.18 -19.31 10.12
C LEU A 372 16.25 -20.16 10.77
N ASP A 373 16.20 -20.30 12.10
CA ASP A 373 16.98 -21.30 12.84
C ASP A 373 16.27 -22.65 12.79
N LEU A 374 16.81 -23.63 12.06
CA LEU A 374 16.22 -24.95 11.89
C LEU A 374 16.68 -25.95 12.96
N ALA A 375 17.39 -25.50 14.00
CA ALA A 375 17.74 -26.36 15.13
C ALA A 375 16.48 -27.00 15.76
N GLY A 376 16.53 -28.32 15.96
CA GLY A 376 15.42 -29.08 16.54
C GLY A 376 14.25 -29.35 15.59
N VAL A 377 14.30 -28.91 14.33
CA VAL A 377 13.36 -29.32 13.28
C VAL A 377 13.82 -30.68 12.74
N SER A 378 12.90 -31.64 12.62
CA SER A 378 13.21 -33.02 12.20
C SER A 378 12.27 -33.49 11.10
N GLY A 379 12.72 -34.46 10.30
CA GLY A 379 11.98 -35.00 9.16
C GLY A 379 12.51 -34.51 7.81
N GLU A 380 11.89 -34.97 6.73
CA GLU A 380 12.27 -34.67 5.34
C GLU A 380 11.60 -33.40 4.79
N THR A 381 10.63 -32.84 5.53
CA THR A 381 9.84 -31.69 5.12
C THR A 381 9.95 -30.57 6.15
N LEU A 382 10.38 -29.39 5.69
CA LEU A 382 10.26 -28.15 6.46
C LEU A 382 8.88 -27.56 6.23
N ARG A 383 8.08 -27.40 7.30
CA ARG A 383 6.80 -26.70 7.25
C ARG A 383 6.92 -25.30 7.81
N VAL A 384 6.51 -24.33 7.02
CA VAL A 384 6.50 -22.91 7.36
C VAL A 384 5.06 -22.43 7.32
N ARG A 385 4.64 -21.60 8.28
CA ARG A 385 3.35 -20.94 8.29
C ARG A 385 3.55 -19.44 8.24
N LEU A 386 2.81 -18.80 7.35
CA LEU A 386 2.65 -17.35 7.29
C LEU A 386 1.23 -17.00 7.75
N ASP A 387 1.05 -16.17 8.77
CA ASP A 387 -0.29 -15.78 9.22
C ASP A 387 -0.39 -14.37 9.80
N ALA A 388 -1.56 -13.75 9.62
CA ALA A 388 -1.88 -12.39 10.05
C ALA A 388 -3.39 -12.28 10.32
N PRO A 389 -3.91 -11.15 10.83
CA PRO A 389 -5.34 -10.87 10.74
C PRO A 389 -5.83 -11.00 9.30
N ALA A 390 -7.03 -11.54 9.13
CA ALA A 390 -7.59 -11.73 7.82
C ALA A 390 -7.64 -10.42 7.01
N SER A 391 -7.32 -10.53 5.73
CA SER A 391 -7.33 -9.44 4.75
C SER A 391 -6.26 -8.35 4.97
N PHE A 392 -5.19 -8.62 5.71
CA PHE A 392 -4.12 -7.62 5.95
C PHE A 392 -2.96 -7.69 4.95
N TRP A 393 -2.76 -8.84 4.30
CA TRP A 393 -1.57 -9.09 3.50
C TRP A 393 -1.89 -9.70 2.13
N LEU A 394 -1.09 -9.28 1.15
CA LEU A 394 -0.96 -9.90 -0.16
C LEU A 394 0.43 -10.55 -0.24
N VAL A 395 0.51 -11.81 -0.66
CA VAL A 395 1.79 -12.55 -0.76
C VAL A 395 1.96 -13.06 -2.18
N ASP A 396 3.00 -12.60 -2.88
CA ASP A 396 3.27 -12.94 -4.30
C ASP A 396 4.28 -14.08 -4.43
N PHE A 397 5.24 -14.14 -3.50
CA PHE A 397 6.33 -15.08 -3.57
C PHE A 397 6.76 -15.52 -2.18
N VAL A 398 7.06 -16.82 -2.06
CA VAL A 398 7.77 -17.38 -0.92
C VAL A 398 8.83 -18.36 -1.45
N GLY A 399 10.08 -18.12 -1.09
CA GLY A 399 11.21 -18.97 -1.46
C GLY A 399 12.11 -19.26 -0.25
N LEU A 400 12.84 -20.37 -0.32
CA LEU A 400 13.79 -20.76 0.71
C LEU A 400 15.20 -20.78 0.14
N ASP A 401 16.07 -19.90 0.63
CA ASP A 401 17.51 -19.98 0.37
C ASP A 401 18.20 -20.76 1.50
N CYS A 402 18.93 -21.80 1.11
CA CYS A 402 19.67 -22.67 2.02
C CYS A 402 21.18 -22.63 1.76
N GLY A 403 21.60 -21.76 0.83
CA GLY A 403 22.99 -21.63 0.44
C GLY A 403 23.77 -20.75 1.40
N ASN A 404 25.10 -20.80 1.28
CA ASN A 404 25.96 -19.80 1.90
C ASN A 404 25.71 -18.42 1.27
N GLU A 405 26.03 -17.37 2.02
CA GLU A 405 26.05 -15.99 1.54
C GLU A 405 26.91 -15.89 0.26
N ARG A 406 26.35 -15.29 -0.79
CA ARG A 406 27.06 -15.11 -2.06
C ARG A 406 27.95 -13.89 -2.01
N GLY A 407 29.00 -13.88 -2.84
CA GLY A 407 29.90 -12.75 -2.93
C GLY A 407 29.20 -11.52 -3.52
N PHE A 408 29.30 -10.38 -2.81
CA PHE A 408 28.90 -9.08 -3.32
C PHE A 408 29.83 -7.98 -2.79
N SER A 409 29.80 -6.82 -3.45
CA SER A 409 30.44 -5.60 -2.99
C SER A 409 29.44 -4.46 -2.97
N THR A 410 29.56 -3.59 -1.97
CA THR A 410 28.65 -2.48 -1.76
C THR A 410 29.37 -1.16 -2.03
N ARG A 411 28.70 -0.26 -2.73
CA ARG A 411 29.18 1.11 -2.95
C ARG A 411 28.04 2.10 -2.74
N SER A 412 28.23 3.06 -1.85
CA SER A 412 27.33 4.21 -1.74
C SER A 412 27.48 5.14 -2.94
N LEU A 413 26.36 5.54 -3.54
CA LEU A 413 26.34 6.47 -4.66
C LEU A 413 26.39 7.91 -4.17
N ALA A 414 27.23 8.72 -4.78
CA ALA A 414 27.33 10.13 -4.45
C ALA A 414 26.07 10.88 -4.91
N MET A 415 25.34 11.49 -3.97
CA MET A 415 24.25 12.41 -4.28
C MET A 415 24.82 13.65 -4.98
N GLN A 416 24.40 13.88 -6.22
CA GLN A 416 24.83 15.02 -7.04
C GLN A 416 23.95 16.25 -6.77
N SER A 417 22.63 16.05 -6.67
CA SER A 417 21.65 17.11 -6.41
C SER A 417 20.39 16.56 -5.76
N ALA A 418 19.72 17.38 -4.94
CA ALA A 418 18.35 17.15 -4.49
C ALA A 418 17.59 18.47 -4.60
N ILE A 419 16.62 18.56 -5.51
CA ILE A 419 15.94 19.82 -5.84
C ILE A 419 14.43 19.65 -5.64
N ASP A 420 13.82 20.52 -4.84
CA ASP A 420 12.37 20.51 -4.65
C ASP A 420 11.61 21.21 -5.79
N ARG A 421 10.27 21.15 -5.75
CA ARG A 421 9.41 21.82 -6.74
C ARG A 421 9.56 23.34 -6.80
N LYS A 422 10.10 23.97 -5.74
CA LYS A 422 10.33 25.41 -5.61
C LYS A 422 11.75 25.80 -6.06
N GLY A 423 12.58 24.83 -6.46
CA GLY A 423 13.97 25.04 -6.86
C GLY A 423 14.96 25.13 -5.71
N ARG A 424 14.55 24.84 -4.46
CA ARG A 424 15.47 24.79 -3.31
C ARG A 424 16.37 23.57 -3.44
N ASN A 425 17.65 23.75 -3.11
CA ASN A 425 18.61 22.66 -3.03
C ASN A 425 18.62 22.08 -1.61
N LEU A 426 18.23 20.81 -1.49
CA LEU A 426 18.10 20.07 -0.25
C LEU A 426 19.21 19.03 -0.07
N ARG A 427 20.26 19.07 -0.90
CA ARG A 427 21.33 18.08 -0.87
C ARG A 427 22.02 18.00 0.50
N GLU A 428 22.31 19.14 1.12
CA GLU A 428 22.98 19.18 2.43
C GLU A 428 22.09 18.66 3.56
N VAL A 429 20.77 18.75 3.40
CA VAL A 429 19.80 18.21 4.36
C VAL A 429 19.75 16.69 4.24
N LEU A 430 19.72 16.15 3.01
CA LEU A 430 19.41 14.74 2.77
C LEU A 430 20.62 13.79 2.68
N VAL A 431 21.86 14.31 2.83
CA VAL A 431 23.08 13.52 2.60
C VAL A 431 23.42 12.57 3.76
N SER A 432 22.93 12.84 4.97
CA SER A 432 23.24 12.07 6.17
C SER A 432 22.09 12.12 7.15
N ALA A 433 21.83 11.01 7.83
CA ALA A 433 20.84 10.97 8.92
C ALA A 433 21.43 11.63 10.17
N ASP A 434 21.21 12.95 10.32
CA ASP A 434 21.71 13.76 11.43
C ASP A 434 20.58 14.43 12.24
N GLY A 435 19.33 14.07 11.94
CA GLY A 435 18.13 14.61 12.57
C GLY A 435 17.67 15.94 11.97
N ARG A 436 18.27 16.41 10.88
CA ARG A 436 17.80 17.58 10.13
C ARG A 436 16.79 17.14 9.08
N GLU A 437 15.53 17.13 9.49
CA GLU A 437 14.43 16.65 8.67
C GLU A 437 13.92 17.74 7.69
N GLU A 438 13.76 17.39 6.42
CA GLU A 438 12.92 18.14 5.48
C GLU A 438 11.46 17.71 5.64
N ARG A 439 10.59 18.70 5.81
CA ARG A 439 9.14 18.50 5.88
C ARG A 439 8.53 18.52 4.49
N LEU A 440 7.82 17.46 4.11
CA LEU A 440 7.05 17.37 2.86
C LEU A 440 5.56 17.35 3.16
N GLU A 441 4.83 18.33 2.64
CA GLU A 441 3.37 18.31 2.64
C GLU A 441 2.83 17.64 1.40
N ARG A 442 1.54 17.26 1.45
CA ARG A 442 0.85 16.71 0.29
C ARG A 442 1.06 17.54 -0.98
N GLY A 443 1.63 16.89 -2.00
CA GLY A 443 1.95 17.48 -3.30
C GLY A 443 3.37 18.01 -3.44
N ASP A 444 4.14 18.08 -2.36
CA ASP A 444 5.57 18.36 -2.39
C ASP A 444 6.34 17.16 -2.95
N SER A 445 7.46 17.45 -3.60
CA SER A 445 8.37 16.43 -4.11
C SER A 445 9.79 16.95 -4.26
N ILE A 446 10.76 16.04 -4.19
CA ILE A 446 12.19 16.31 -4.36
C ILE A 446 12.73 15.38 -5.46
N GLU A 447 13.28 15.96 -6.52
CA GLU A 447 14.05 15.19 -7.50
C GLU A 447 15.51 15.05 -7.02
N VAL A 448 15.96 13.80 -6.88
CA VAL A 448 17.30 13.46 -6.40
C VAL A 448 18.09 12.78 -7.53
N ARG A 449 19.36 13.16 -7.68
CA ARG A 449 20.27 12.57 -8.68
C ARG A 449 21.49 11.99 -7.99
N PHE A 450 21.85 10.77 -8.38
CA PHE A 450 23.01 10.05 -7.88
C PHE A 450 23.96 9.72 -9.02
N GLY A 451 25.26 9.91 -8.79
CA GLY A 451 26.29 9.44 -9.71
C GLY A 451 26.37 7.92 -9.68
N ALA A 452 26.11 7.29 -10.82
CA ALA A 452 26.15 5.85 -10.99
C ALA A 452 27.44 5.44 -11.73
N PRO A 453 28.39 4.78 -11.04
CA PRO A 453 29.63 4.33 -11.67
C PRO A 453 29.39 3.15 -12.61
N PRO A 454 30.34 2.82 -13.51
CA PRO A 454 30.27 1.63 -14.33
C PRO A 454 30.09 0.34 -13.50
N LEU A 455 29.40 -0.63 -14.10
CA LEU A 455 29.28 -1.99 -13.57
C LEU A 455 30.64 -2.69 -13.59
N ILE A 456 30.95 -3.48 -12.55
CA ILE A 456 32.14 -4.34 -12.55
C ILE A 456 31.95 -5.41 -13.64
N PRO A 457 32.90 -5.57 -14.58
CA PRO A 457 32.77 -6.54 -15.66
C PRO A 457 32.49 -7.96 -15.15
N GLY A 458 31.50 -8.63 -15.73
CA GLY A 458 31.12 -10.00 -15.38
C GLY A 458 30.21 -10.15 -14.15
N GLN A 459 29.81 -9.04 -13.51
CA GLN A 459 28.85 -9.04 -12.39
C GLN A 459 27.47 -8.52 -12.82
N ALA A 460 26.47 -8.76 -11.99
CA ALA A 460 25.19 -8.07 -12.03
C ALA A 460 25.16 -6.97 -10.94
N ARG A 461 24.24 -6.01 -11.07
CA ARG A 461 24.04 -4.97 -10.06
C ARG A 461 22.59 -4.83 -9.65
N SER A 462 22.39 -4.78 -8.35
CA SER A 462 21.16 -4.36 -7.70
C SER A 462 21.35 -2.98 -7.06
N TYR A 463 20.27 -2.21 -6.96
CA TYR A 463 20.27 -0.92 -6.23
C TYR A 463 19.40 -1.06 -4.99
N ILE A 464 19.93 -0.59 -3.86
CA ILE A 464 19.24 -0.56 -2.58
C ILE A 464 19.08 0.89 -2.15
N LEU A 465 17.85 1.30 -1.86
CA LEU A 465 17.52 2.56 -1.24
C LEU A 465 17.67 2.42 0.28
N ARG A 466 18.28 3.41 0.91
CA ARG A 466 18.21 3.64 2.36
C ARG A 466 17.56 5.00 2.59
N SER A 467 16.40 5.01 3.23
CA SER A 467 15.63 6.23 3.50
C SER A 467 15.37 6.34 4.99
N THR A 468 15.78 7.47 5.60
CA THR A 468 15.59 7.73 7.03
C THR A 468 14.54 8.80 7.23
N GLY A 469 13.53 8.51 8.04
CA GLY A 469 12.44 9.44 8.29
C GLY A 469 11.29 8.84 9.08
N TRP A 470 10.22 9.62 9.13
CA TRP A 470 8.93 9.27 9.71
C TRP A 470 7.83 10.11 9.05
N TYR A 471 6.56 9.81 9.31
CA TYR A 471 5.45 10.60 8.79
C TYR A 471 4.34 10.73 9.83
N LYS A 472 3.54 11.80 9.72
CA LYS A 472 2.35 12.02 10.56
C LYS A 472 1.11 11.92 9.68
N ILE A 473 0.27 10.93 9.93
CA ILE A 473 -1.01 10.76 9.22
C ILE A 473 -2.00 11.83 9.69
N HIS A 474 -2.64 12.52 8.74
CA HIS A 474 -3.77 13.40 9.02
C HIS A 474 -5.07 12.60 8.89
N ALA A 475 -5.70 12.34 10.04
CA ALA A 475 -7.05 11.78 10.10
C ALA A 475 -8.05 12.89 10.44
N PRO A 476 -9.33 12.78 10.05
CA PRO A 476 -10.35 13.75 10.46
C PRO A 476 -10.45 13.86 11.99
N GLU A 477 -10.16 15.04 12.55
CA GLU A 477 -10.20 15.31 13.99
C GLU A 477 -11.61 15.75 14.44
N GLU A 478 -12.63 14.96 14.11
CA GLU A 478 -14.03 15.27 14.40
C GLU A 478 -14.54 14.50 15.62
N GLY A 479 -15.21 15.20 16.54
CA GLY A 479 -15.89 14.60 17.70
C GLY A 479 -14.94 14.19 18.86
N PRO A 480 -15.51 13.73 19.99
CA PRO A 480 -14.71 13.26 21.12
C PRO A 480 -14.01 11.91 20.81
N PRO A 481 -12.93 11.57 21.53
CA PRO A 481 -12.27 10.27 21.38
C PRO A 481 -13.23 9.08 21.58
N ASP A 482 -13.17 8.09 20.69
CA ASP A 482 -13.85 6.80 20.83
C ASP A 482 -13.04 5.87 21.75
N LEU A 483 -13.19 6.09 23.06
CA LEU A 483 -12.48 5.31 24.09
C LEU A 483 -12.81 3.81 24.04
N SER A 484 -13.98 3.43 23.51
CA SER A 484 -14.37 2.03 23.35
C SER A 484 -13.50 1.36 22.27
N LEU A 485 -13.39 2.00 21.10
CA LEU A 485 -12.52 1.51 20.02
C LEU A 485 -11.05 1.50 20.46
N LEU A 486 -10.56 2.59 21.05
CA LEU A 486 -9.17 2.71 21.48
C LEU A 486 -8.78 1.65 22.54
N SER A 487 -9.64 1.43 23.54
CA SER A 487 -9.38 0.39 24.56
C SER A 487 -9.44 -1.02 23.98
N SER A 488 -10.26 -1.27 22.96
CA SER A 488 -10.37 -2.58 22.33
C SER A 488 -9.12 -2.99 21.53
N VAL A 489 -8.34 -2.04 21.02
CA VAL A 489 -7.08 -2.30 20.28
C VAL A 489 -6.01 -2.92 21.19
N SER A 490 -6.00 -2.56 22.47
CA SER A 490 -5.01 -3.06 23.44
C SER A 490 -5.30 -4.47 23.94
N VAL A 491 -6.47 -5.04 23.63
CA VAL A 491 -6.86 -6.40 24.02
C VAL A 491 -6.29 -7.41 23.01
N PRO A 492 -5.78 -8.58 23.45
CA PRO A 492 -5.33 -9.63 22.54
C PRO A 492 -6.38 -10.02 21.49
N GLY A 493 -6.01 -10.00 20.21
CA GLY A 493 -6.90 -10.23 19.08
C GLY A 493 -7.86 -9.07 18.78
N GLY A 494 -7.72 -7.93 19.47
CA GLY A 494 -8.57 -6.76 19.33
C GLY A 494 -8.57 -6.19 17.92
N ILE A 495 -7.38 -5.97 17.34
CA ILE A 495 -7.22 -5.47 15.96
C ILE A 495 -7.92 -6.40 14.95
N ALA A 496 -7.68 -7.71 15.07
CA ALA A 496 -8.28 -8.69 14.18
C ALA A 496 -9.81 -8.76 14.31
N ARG A 497 -10.34 -8.60 15.53
CA ARG A 497 -11.79 -8.56 15.79
C ARG A 497 -12.45 -7.31 15.22
N ILE A 498 -11.84 -6.14 15.42
CA ILE A 498 -12.27 -4.87 14.82
C ILE A 498 -12.30 -5.01 13.30
N SER A 499 -11.23 -5.58 12.72
CA SER A 499 -11.15 -5.88 11.28
C SER A 499 -12.31 -6.76 10.83
N ALA A 500 -12.55 -7.91 11.48
CA ALA A 500 -13.60 -8.83 11.10
C ALA A 500 -15.00 -8.19 11.19
N VAL A 501 -15.32 -7.47 12.27
CA VAL A 501 -16.61 -6.77 12.42
C VAL A 501 -16.82 -5.75 11.31
N ARG A 502 -15.81 -4.93 11.01
CA ARG A 502 -15.90 -3.89 9.97
C ARG A 502 -15.97 -4.51 8.57
N MET A 503 -15.23 -5.57 8.31
CA MET A 503 -15.26 -6.29 7.03
C MET A 503 -16.62 -6.94 6.80
N ASN A 504 -17.18 -7.61 7.80
CA ASN A 504 -18.53 -8.19 7.71
C ASN A 504 -19.56 -7.13 7.33
N ALA A 505 -19.55 -5.98 8.02
CA ALA A 505 -20.45 -4.88 7.72
C ALA A 505 -20.24 -4.31 6.29
N ALA A 506 -19.00 -4.27 5.80
CA ALA A 506 -18.71 -3.85 4.42
C ALA A 506 -19.25 -4.86 3.39
N LEU A 507 -19.08 -6.16 3.63
CA LEU A 507 -19.59 -7.22 2.77
C LEU A 507 -21.12 -7.24 2.72
N GLU A 508 -21.79 -7.05 3.85
CA GLU A 508 -23.26 -6.92 3.92
C GLU A 508 -23.76 -5.76 3.05
N ARG A 509 -23.12 -4.59 3.15
CA ARG A 509 -23.46 -3.42 2.31
C ARG A 509 -23.27 -3.71 0.82
N LEU A 510 -22.15 -4.34 0.46
CA LEU A 510 -21.89 -4.72 -0.94
C LEU A 510 -22.94 -5.70 -1.47
N SER A 511 -23.39 -6.66 -0.67
CA SER A 511 -24.45 -7.58 -1.06
C SER A 511 -25.78 -6.85 -1.30
N ILE A 512 -26.14 -5.89 -0.43
CA ILE A 512 -27.34 -5.06 -0.58
C ILE A 512 -27.28 -4.21 -1.87
N GLU A 513 -26.14 -3.57 -2.14
CA GLU A 513 -25.99 -2.67 -3.29
C GLU A 513 -25.89 -3.39 -4.64
N THR A 514 -25.31 -4.59 -4.66
CA THR A 514 -25.10 -5.35 -5.91
C THR A 514 -26.22 -6.33 -6.22
N GLY A 515 -27.08 -6.65 -5.23
CA GLY A 515 -28.13 -7.67 -5.37
C GLY A 515 -27.57 -9.09 -5.54
N VAL A 516 -26.27 -9.28 -5.35
CA VAL A 516 -25.59 -10.59 -5.40
C VAL A 516 -25.42 -11.06 -3.97
N LYS A 517 -26.01 -12.21 -3.66
CA LYS A 517 -25.84 -12.92 -2.37
C LYS A 517 -24.56 -13.73 -2.35
#